data_AF-A0A448S5W3-F1
#
_entry.id   AF-A0A448S5W3-F1
#
_cell.length_a   1.000
_cell.length_b   1.000
_cell.length_c   1.000
_cell.angle_alpha   90.00
_cell.angle_beta   90.00
_cell.angle_gamma   90.00
#
_symmetry.space_group_name_H-M   'P 1'
#
loop_
_entity.id
_entity.type
_entity.pdbx_description
1 polymer ?
#
loop_
_entity_poly.entity_id
_entity_poly.type
_entity_poly.pdbx_seq_one_letter_code
_entity_poly.pdbx_strand_id
1 'polypeptide(L)'
;MGFLFMADRKNQHFVPQFYFKFFSKDKKSICVYRKWDEKVVPTAPIKNQSSKPWFYGSDGVVEKELGNLEGHLNTTLRKIIDNKSLECLTEEYKAVVRAGIMLQRVRTSLFRDAHEFSSNKMAQYNFELMVNKNQGFSPEEKASYIKKLK
;
A
#
# COMPACT_ATOMS: atom_id res chain seq x y z
N MET A 1 -26.94 9.91 9.54
CA MET A 1 -26.09 10.29 8.39
C MET A 1 -24.59 10.04 8.61
N GLY A 2 -24.17 9.08 9.47
CA GLY A 2 -22.75 8.92 9.88
C GLY A 2 -22.02 7.67 9.39
N PHE A 3 -22.72 6.70 8.80
CA PHE A 3 -22.12 5.39 8.46
C PHE A 3 -21.56 5.28 7.02
N LEU A 4 -22.02 6.09 6.06
CA LEU A 4 -21.54 6.01 4.68
C LEU A 4 -20.12 6.58 4.49
N PHE A 5 -19.78 7.66 5.21
CA PHE A 5 -18.48 8.33 5.07
C PHE A 5 -17.29 7.48 5.53
N MET A 6 -17.51 6.55 6.47
CA MET A 6 -16.46 5.64 6.96
C MET A 6 -16.10 4.55 5.95
N ALA A 7 -17.04 4.16 5.07
CA ALA A 7 -16.83 3.08 4.11
C ALA A 7 -15.86 3.49 2.99
N ASP A 8 -15.98 4.71 2.47
CA ASP A 8 -15.13 5.21 1.37
C ASP A 8 -13.67 5.43 1.78
N ARG A 9 -13.38 5.58 3.08
CA ARG A 9 -12.02 5.82 3.58
C ARG A 9 -11.38 4.61 4.24
N LYS A 10 -12.05 3.46 4.23
CA LYS A 10 -11.48 2.22 4.74
C LYS A 10 -10.34 1.74 3.85
N ASN A 11 -10.52 1.69 2.53
CA ASN A 11 -9.51 1.16 1.62
C ASN A 11 -8.57 2.27 1.13
N GLN A 12 -7.40 2.38 1.76
CA GLN A 12 -6.47 3.48 1.51
C GLN A 12 -5.30 3.00 0.67
N HIS A 13 -4.97 3.77 -0.36
CA HIS A 13 -3.97 3.42 -1.36
C HIS A 13 -2.61 4.01 -1.02
N PHE A 14 -1.58 3.16 -1.01
CA PHE A 14 -0.18 3.60 -0.89
C PHE A 14 0.50 3.78 -2.26
N VAL A 15 -0.16 3.37 -3.36
CA VAL A 15 0.12 3.82 -4.72
C VAL A 15 -1.17 4.43 -5.31
N PRO A 16 -1.15 5.68 -5.81
CA PRO A 16 -2.33 6.36 -6.33
C PRO A 16 -3.07 5.58 -7.41
N GLN A 17 -4.40 5.50 -7.32
CA GLN A 17 -5.20 4.76 -8.31
C GLN A 17 -5.08 5.36 -9.72
N PHE A 18 -4.95 6.68 -9.83
CA PHE A 18 -4.86 7.33 -11.15
C PHE A 18 -3.63 6.87 -11.93
N TYR A 19 -2.54 6.48 -11.24
CA TYR A 19 -1.31 6.03 -11.88
C TYR A 19 -1.54 4.74 -12.67
N PHE A 20 -2.28 3.78 -12.10
CA PHE A 20 -2.67 2.55 -12.80
C PHE A 20 -3.53 2.82 -14.03
N LYS A 21 -4.32 3.89 -14.03
CA LYS A 21 -5.18 4.25 -15.17
C LYS A 21 -4.38 4.62 -16.42
N PHE A 22 -3.10 4.98 -16.29
CA PHE A 22 -2.23 5.19 -17.46
C PHE A 22 -1.88 3.88 -18.19
N PHE A 23 -1.91 2.75 -17.49
CA PHE A 23 -1.62 1.41 -18.03
C PHE A 23 -2.89 0.59 -18.28
N SER A 24 -4.05 1.19 -18.08
CA SER A 24 -5.35 0.52 -18.17
C SER A 24 -6.06 0.84 -19.47
N LYS A 25 -6.61 -0.21 -20.11
CA LYS A 25 -7.44 -0.11 -21.32
C LYS A 25 -8.85 0.42 -21.00
N ASP A 26 -9.45 -0.01 -19.89
CA ASP A 26 -10.84 0.29 -19.49
C ASP A 26 -10.95 1.31 -18.34
N LYS A 27 -9.80 1.79 -17.84
CA LYS A 27 -9.64 2.67 -16.66
C LYS A 27 -10.16 2.09 -15.34
N LYS A 28 -10.46 0.78 -15.30
CA LYS A 28 -11.01 0.05 -14.15
C LYS A 28 -10.12 -1.10 -13.70
N SER A 29 -9.39 -1.72 -14.63
CA SER A 29 -8.57 -2.90 -14.41
C SER A 29 -7.18 -2.78 -15.05
N ILE A 30 -6.23 -3.57 -14.55
CA ILE A 30 -4.89 -3.72 -15.12
C ILE A 30 -4.50 -5.19 -15.16
N CYS A 31 -3.54 -5.53 -16.02
CA CYS A 31 -2.91 -6.85 -16.01
C CYS A 31 -1.87 -6.88 -14.87
N VAL A 32 -1.98 -7.87 -13.98
CA VAL A 32 -1.08 -8.06 -12.84
C VAL A 32 -0.37 -9.39 -12.96
N TYR A 33 0.94 -9.39 -12.77
CA TYR A 33 1.71 -10.61 -12.57
C TYR A 33 2.00 -10.79 -11.07
N ARG A 34 1.52 -11.90 -10.50
CA ARG A 34 1.70 -12.22 -9.09
C ARG A 34 2.94 -13.10 -8.94
N LYS A 35 3.97 -12.57 -8.28
CA LYS A 35 5.28 -13.23 -8.16
C LYS A 35 5.27 -14.48 -7.27
N TRP A 36 4.39 -14.53 -6.27
CA TRP A 36 4.39 -15.63 -5.28
C TRP A 36 3.78 -16.93 -5.80
N ASP A 37 2.96 -16.87 -6.86
CA ASP A 37 2.35 -18.05 -7.48
C ASP A 37 2.48 -18.05 -9.01
N GLU A 38 3.35 -17.19 -9.56
CA GLU A 38 3.69 -17.06 -10.97
C GLU A 38 2.48 -16.92 -11.92
N LYS A 39 1.36 -16.38 -11.42
CA LYS A 39 0.11 -16.25 -12.19
C LYS A 39 -0.09 -14.86 -12.75
N VAL A 40 -0.53 -14.81 -14.00
CA VAL A 40 -1.06 -13.61 -14.63
C VAL A 40 -2.55 -13.47 -14.30
N VAL A 41 -2.95 -12.28 -13.84
CA VAL A 41 -4.33 -11.86 -13.63
C VAL A 41 -4.63 -10.75 -14.65
N PRO A 42 -5.24 -11.07 -15.81
CA PRO A 42 -5.39 -10.11 -16.92
C PRO A 42 -6.24 -8.89 -16.59
N THR A 43 -7.23 -9.04 -15.71
CA THR A 43 -8.24 -8.02 -15.39
C THR A 43 -8.34 -7.79 -13.88
N ALA A 44 -7.21 -7.51 -13.23
CA ALA A 44 -7.20 -7.20 -11.80
C ALA A 44 -7.82 -5.81 -11.53
N PRO A 45 -8.82 -5.69 -10.64
CA PRO A 45 -9.44 -4.38 -10.35
C PRO A 45 -8.45 -3.40 -9.72
N ILE A 46 -8.33 -2.19 -10.29
CA ILE A 46 -7.44 -1.13 -9.81
C ILE A 46 -7.73 -0.77 -8.34
N LYS A 47 -9.02 -0.73 -7.97
CA LYS A 47 -9.48 -0.38 -6.62
C LYS A 47 -8.90 -1.28 -5.51
N ASN A 48 -8.40 -2.46 -5.84
CA ASN A 48 -7.84 -3.41 -4.87
C ASN A 48 -6.30 -3.50 -4.96
N GLN A 49 -5.66 -2.70 -5.81
CA GLN A 49 -4.21 -2.74 -5.99
C GLN A 49 -3.52 -1.72 -5.08
N SER A 50 -2.41 -2.16 -4.48
CA SER A 50 -1.56 -1.32 -3.63
C SER A 50 -2.35 -0.51 -2.58
N SER A 51 -3.26 -1.19 -1.90
CA SER A 51 -4.09 -0.64 -0.85
C SER A 51 -4.13 -1.53 0.38
N LYS A 52 -4.46 -0.93 1.53
CA LYS A 52 -4.76 -1.64 2.78
C LYS A 52 -5.91 -0.94 3.52
N PRO A 53 -6.69 -1.70 4.30
CA PRO A 53 -7.61 -1.10 5.25
C PRO A 53 -6.90 -0.14 6.21
N TRP A 54 -7.36 1.11 6.32
CA TRP A 54 -6.89 2.11 7.28
C TRP A 54 -5.38 2.35 7.29
N PHE A 55 -4.74 2.29 6.13
CA PHE A 55 -3.28 2.38 5.99
C PHE A 55 -2.65 3.62 6.66
N TYR A 56 -3.33 4.77 6.61
CA TYR A 56 -2.98 6.05 7.22
C TYR A 56 -3.78 6.36 8.50
N GLY A 57 -4.58 5.42 9.00
CA GLY A 57 -5.49 5.64 10.12
C GLY A 57 -6.94 5.90 9.69
N SER A 58 -7.82 6.07 10.68
CA SER A 58 -9.28 6.08 10.49
C SER A 58 -9.93 7.45 10.39
N ASP A 59 -9.21 8.53 10.72
CA ASP A 59 -9.74 9.91 10.61
C ASP A 59 -9.90 10.36 9.14
N GLY A 60 -9.12 9.75 8.24
CA GLY A 60 -9.06 10.04 6.81
C GLY A 60 -8.57 11.46 6.48
N VAL A 61 -7.91 12.15 7.42
CA VAL A 61 -7.29 13.46 7.16
C VAL A 61 -6.18 13.31 6.14
N VAL A 62 -5.30 12.33 6.36
CA VAL A 62 -4.15 12.06 5.48
C VAL A 62 -4.60 11.70 4.06
N GLU A 63 -5.59 10.81 3.91
CA GLU A 63 -6.14 10.42 2.60
C GLU A 63 -6.67 11.63 1.81
N LYS A 64 -7.33 12.57 2.49
CA LYS A 64 -7.87 13.78 1.86
C LYS A 64 -6.76 14.67 1.29
N GLU A 65 -5.74 14.95 2.10
CA GLU A 65 -4.63 15.81 1.66
C GLU A 65 -3.79 15.16 0.56
N LEU A 66 -3.62 13.83 0.62
CA LEU A 66 -2.98 13.07 -0.45
C LEU A 66 -3.76 13.18 -1.76
N GLY A 67 -5.10 13.13 -1.73
CA GLY A 67 -5.94 13.34 -2.91
C GLY A 67 -5.69 14.68 -3.61
N ASN A 68 -5.47 15.76 -2.86
CA ASN A 68 -5.16 17.08 -3.42
C ASN A 68 -3.81 17.06 -4.16
N LEU A 69 -2.78 16.49 -3.54
CA LEU A 69 -1.44 16.36 -4.14
C LEU A 69 -1.46 15.46 -5.39
N GLU A 70 -2.21 14.36 -5.32
CA GLU A 70 -2.39 13.42 -6.42
C GLU A 70 -3.09 14.06 -7.62
N GLY A 71 -4.03 14.99 -7.41
CA GLY A 71 -4.66 15.76 -8.48
C GLY A 71 -3.67 16.59 -9.30
N HIS A 72 -2.75 17.28 -8.61
CA HIS A 72 -1.69 18.06 -9.25
C HIS A 72 -0.74 17.13 -10.03
N LEU A 73 -0.29 16.04 -9.38
CA LEU A 73 0.60 15.07 -10.01
C LEU A 73 -0.02 14.42 -11.24
N ASN A 74 -1.30 14.02 -11.18
CA ASN A 74 -2.03 13.46 -12.31
C ASN A 74 -2.08 14.42 -13.49
N THR A 75 -2.39 15.69 -13.22
CA THR A 75 -2.42 16.74 -14.25
C THR A 75 -1.06 16.89 -14.91
N THR A 76 0.02 16.93 -14.12
CA THR A 76 1.37 17.05 -14.65
C THR A 76 1.78 15.82 -15.47
N LEU A 77 1.54 14.61 -14.97
CA LEU A 77 1.91 13.38 -15.68
C LEU A 77 1.12 13.21 -16.99
N ARG A 78 -0.14 13.65 -17.04
CA ARG A 78 -0.92 13.70 -18.30
C ARG A 78 -0.25 14.57 -19.35
N LYS A 79 0.25 15.75 -18.97
CA LYS A 79 0.99 16.62 -19.91
C LYS A 79 2.21 15.90 -20.49
N ILE A 80 2.97 15.19 -19.66
CA ILE A 80 4.14 14.41 -20.14
C ILE A 80 3.71 13.33 -21.12
N ILE A 81 2.64 12.59 -20.80
CA ILE A 81 2.14 11.49 -21.64
C ILE A 81 1.62 12.01 -22.98
N ASP A 82 0.82 13.07 -22.95
CA ASP A 82 0.17 13.65 -24.13
C ASP A 82 1.19 14.29 -25.07
N ASN A 83 2.19 15.01 -24.53
CA ASN A 83 3.25 15.66 -25.31
C ASN A 83 4.43 14.74 -25.62
N LYS A 84 4.53 13.58 -24.97
CA LYS A 84 5.67 12.65 -25.04
C LYS A 84 7.02 13.31 -24.80
N SER A 85 7.06 14.37 -23.99
CA SER A 85 8.25 15.16 -23.72
C SER A 85 8.24 15.67 -22.29
N LEU A 86 9.43 15.84 -21.71
CA LEU A 86 9.63 16.49 -20.42
C LEU A 86 9.85 18.00 -20.56
N GLU A 87 10.18 18.47 -21.77
CA GLU A 87 10.43 19.89 -22.05
C GLU A 87 9.16 20.73 -21.97
N CYS A 88 7.98 20.11 -22.08
CA CYS A 88 6.69 20.77 -21.93
C CYS A 88 6.37 21.18 -20.48
N LEU A 89 7.23 20.87 -19.52
CA LEU A 89 7.00 21.15 -18.09
C LEU A 89 7.67 22.46 -17.66
N THR A 90 6.88 23.33 -17.01
CA THR A 90 7.41 24.45 -16.23
C THR A 90 8.20 23.94 -15.01
N GLU A 91 9.01 24.81 -14.40
CA GLU A 91 9.72 24.44 -13.16
C GLU A 91 8.77 24.07 -12.02
N GLU A 92 7.57 24.68 -11.94
CA GLU A 92 6.57 24.28 -10.94
C GLU A 92 6.12 22.83 -11.17
N TYR A 93 5.83 22.46 -12.42
CA TYR A 93 5.43 21.09 -12.73
C TYR A 93 6.57 20.08 -12.50
N LYS A 94 7.81 20.44 -12.79
CA LYS A 94 8.96 19.60 -12.43
C LYS A 94 9.06 19.42 -10.91
N ALA A 95 8.80 20.46 -10.12
CA ALA A 95 8.76 20.35 -8.66
C ALA A 95 7.65 19.41 -8.18
N VAL A 96 6.45 19.47 -8.78
CA VAL A 96 5.34 18.53 -8.49
C VAL A 96 5.75 17.08 -8.76
N VAL A 97 6.41 16.80 -9.89
CA VAL A 97 6.89 15.44 -10.20
C VAL A 97 7.91 14.96 -9.18
N ARG A 98 8.89 15.80 -8.81
CA ARG A 98 9.90 15.47 -7.80
C ARG A 98 9.24 15.17 -6.44
N ALA A 99 8.33 16.02 -5.99
CA ALA A 99 7.58 15.81 -4.76
C ALA A 99 6.76 14.51 -4.80
N GLY A 100 6.10 14.23 -5.93
CA GLY A 100 5.35 13.00 -6.16
C GLY A 100 6.22 11.73 -6.05
N ILE A 101 7.42 11.75 -6.65
CA ILE A 101 8.38 10.64 -6.55
C ILE A 101 8.81 10.41 -5.10
N MET A 102 9.16 11.48 -4.38
CA MET A 102 9.58 11.38 -2.98
C MET A 102 8.45 10.87 -2.09
N LEU A 103 7.23 11.39 -2.27
CA LEU A 103 6.04 10.93 -1.56
C LEU A 103 5.77 9.45 -1.82
N GLN A 104 5.87 9.00 -3.07
CA GLN A 104 5.67 7.59 -3.42
C GLN A 104 6.75 6.69 -2.80
N ARG A 105 8.01 7.15 -2.73
CA ARG A 105 9.10 6.43 -2.08
C ARG A 105 8.81 6.22 -0.60
N VAL A 106 8.36 7.26 0.10
CA VAL A 106 8.00 7.19 1.52
C VAL A 106 6.81 6.23 1.73
N ARG A 107 5.72 6.35 0.96
CA ARG A 107 4.54 5.47 1.08
C ARG A 107 4.88 3.98 0.88
N THR A 108 5.78 3.68 -0.04
CA THR A 108 6.24 2.30 -0.29
C THR A 108 7.10 1.77 0.86
N SER A 109 7.94 2.62 1.47
CA SER A 109 8.69 2.27 2.67
C SER A 109 7.77 1.99 3.85
N LEU A 110 6.84 2.89 4.14
CA LEU A 110 5.85 2.72 5.21
C LEU A 110 5.05 1.44 5.03
N PHE A 111 4.71 1.08 3.79
CA PHE A 111 4.03 -0.18 3.52
C PHE A 111 4.90 -1.39 3.86
N ARG A 112 6.18 -1.38 3.46
CA ARG A 112 7.12 -2.45 3.79
C ARG A 112 7.28 -2.59 5.30
N ASP A 113 7.47 -1.48 6.01
CA ASP A 113 7.69 -1.49 7.45
C ASP A 113 6.43 -1.99 8.21
N ALA A 114 5.24 -1.54 7.80
CA ALA A 114 3.98 -2.03 8.33
C ALA A 114 3.75 -3.53 8.03
N HIS A 115 4.14 -3.98 6.84
CA HIS A 115 4.06 -5.38 6.43
C HIS A 115 5.02 -6.27 7.23
N GLU A 116 6.27 -5.83 7.42
CA GLU A 116 7.30 -6.52 8.20
C GLU A 116 6.87 -6.64 9.66
N PHE A 117 6.44 -5.54 10.28
CA PHE A 117 5.93 -5.54 11.65
C PHE A 117 4.79 -6.54 11.83
N SER A 118 3.80 -6.52 10.92
CA SER A 118 2.67 -7.44 10.96
C SER A 118 3.09 -8.90 10.78
N SER A 119 4.05 -9.17 9.88
CA SER A 119 4.55 -10.51 9.60
C SER A 119 5.33 -11.08 10.79
N ASN A 120 6.20 -10.27 11.39
CA ASN A 120 6.98 -10.65 12.57
C ASN A 120 6.07 -10.99 13.76
N LYS A 121 5.05 -10.14 14.00
CA LYS A 121 4.08 -10.38 15.07
C LYS A 121 3.28 -11.66 14.84
N MET A 122 2.89 -11.96 13.61
CA MET A 122 2.20 -13.21 13.27
C MET A 122 3.09 -14.43 13.47
N ALA A 123 4.36 -14.35 13.07
CA ALA A 123 5.33 -15.41 13.29
C ALA A 123 5.55 -15.70 14.79
N GLN A 124 5.65 -14.65 15.61
CA GLN A 124 5.72 -14.76 17.07
C GLN A 124 4.51 -15.51 17.63
N TYR A 125 3.28 -15.10 17.26
CA TYR A 125 2.06 -15.79 17.73
C TYR A 125 1.98 -17.25 17.30
N ASN A 126 2.32 -17.55 16.04
CA ASN A 126 2.34 -18.92 15.56
C ASN A 126 3.34 -19.78 16.34
N PHE A 127 4.52 -19.24 16.63
CA PHE A 127 5.53 -19.93 17.42
C PHE A 127 5.08 -20.13 18.87
N GLU A 128 4.48 -19.11 19.51
CA GLU A 128 3.89 -19.24 20.85
C GLU A 128 2.82 -20.35 20.88
N LEU A 129 1.95 -20.42 19.87
CA LEU A 129 0.94 -21.47 19.76
C LEU A 129 1.57 -22.85 19.58
N MET A 130 2.60 -22.97 18.75
CA MET A 130 3.32 -24.23 18.54
C MET A 130 3.99 -24.72 19.82
N VAL A 131 4.69 -23.84 20.55
CA VAL A 131 5.33 -24.16 21.83
C VAL A 131 4.29 -24.57 22.87
N ASN A 132 3.21 -23.82 23.00
CA ASN A 132 2.16 -24.11 23.99
C ASN A 132 1.44 -25.43 23.71
N LYS A 133 1.15 -25.74 22.45
CA LYS A 133 0.46 -26.97 22.02
C LYS A 133 1.37 -28.20 22.00
N ASN A 134 2.68 -28.03 22.08
CA ASN A 134 3.61 -29.15 22.12
C ASN A 134 3.48 -29.89 23.47
N GLN A 135 3.15 -31.18 23.43
CA GLN A 135 3.00 -32.01 24.63
C GLN A 135 4.33 -32.52 25.19
N GLY A 136 5.41 -32.44 24.41
CA GLY A 136 6.75 -32.89 24.79
C GLY A 136 7.57 -31.87 25.58
N PHE A 137 7.12 -30.62 25.69
CA PHE A 137 7.80 -29.59 26.48
C PHE A 137 7.21 -29.47 27.89
N SER A 138 8.08 -29.39 28.90
CA SER A 138 7.70 -29.04 30.26
C SER A 138 7.16 -27.60 30.32
N PRO A 139 6.38 -27.25 31.36
CA PRO A 139 5.95 -25.87 31.59
C PRO A 139 7.12 -24.88 31.68
N GLU A 140 8.26 -25.26 32.27
CA GLU A 140 9.43 -24.37 32.36
C GLU A 140 10.10 -24.17 30.99
N GLU A 141 10.18 -25.22 30.18
CA GLU A 141 10.71 -25.15 28.81
C GLU A 141 9.85 -24.22 27.95
N LYS A 142 8.52 -24.36 28.01
CA LYS A 142 7.57 -23.46 27.32
C LYS A 142 7.78 -22.01 27.73
N ALA A 143 7.88 -21.73 29.03
CA ALA A 143 8.11 -20.39 29.54
C ALA A 143 9.45 -19.80 29.07
N SER A 144 10.51 -20.62 29.02
CA SER A 144 11.83 -20.24 28.52
C SER A 144 11.80 -19.87 27.03
N TYR A 145 11.14 -20.66 26.19
CA TYR A 145 11.01 -20.36 24.76
C TYR A 145 10.21 -19.09 24.49
N ILE A 146 9.08 -18.90 25.19
CA ILE A 146 8.25 -17.70 25.03
C ILE A 146 9.01 -16.45 25.50
N LYS A 147 9.84 -16.54 26.55
CA LYS A 147 10.67 -15.43 27.02
C LYS A 147 11.69 -14.97 25.97
N LYS A 148 12.19 -15.86 25.11
CA LYS A 148 13.16 -15.54 24.04
C LYS A 148 12.53 -14.86 22.82
N LEU A 149 11.20 -14.84 22.72
CA LEU A 149 10.47 -14.20 21.62
C LEU A 149 10.15 -12.72 21.86
N LYS A 150 10.24 -12.29 23.12
CA LYS A 150 10.01 -10.92 23.59
C LYS A 150 11.31 -10.14 23.60
#